data_AF-A0A1H8E9I8-F1
#
_entry.id   AF-A0A1H8E9I8-F1
#
_cell.length_a   1.000
_cell.length_b   1.000
_cell.length_c   1.000
_cell.angle_alpha   90.00
_cell.angle_beta   90.00
_cell.angle_gamma   90.00
#
_symmetry.space_group_name_H-M   'P 1'
#
loop_
_entity.id
_entity.type
_entity.pdbx_description
1 polymer ?
#
loop_
_entity_poly.entity_id
_entity_poly.type
_entity_poly.pdbx_seq_one_letter_code
_entity_poly.pdbx_strand_id
1 'polypeptide(L)'
;MQTLKATANTLTETAPDTRLEEFFVTMLREIYWAEQNLTTVLSTMAAAATTPGLKQAFDTHRIQTENHVMIVQQVFELMGMVAQAEHCIGLQGLFDEGWKVIDQTEEGTAQRDVALIIAA
;
A
#
# COMPACT_ATOMS: atom_id res chain seq x y z
N MET A 1 11.00 -18.98 -60.67
CA MET A 1 10.68 -17.79 -59.84
C MET A 1 9.57 -18.18 -58.89
N GLN A 2 9.92 -18.47 -57.63
CA GLN A 2 8.95 -18.76 -56.56
C GLN A 2 8.45 -17.44 -56.00
N THR A 3 7.14 -17.19 -56.09
CA THR A 3 6.49 -16.05 -55.41
C THR A 3 6.05 -16.51 -54.02
N LEU A 4 6.76 -16.03 -53.00
CA LEU A 4 6.40 -16.15 -51.59
C LEU A 4 5.09 -15.39 -51.35
N LYS A 5 4.02 -16.10 -50.95
CA LYS A 5 2.85 -15.47 -50.34
C LYS A 5 3.16 -15.21 -48.88
N ALA A 6 3.19 -13.94 -48.50
CA ALA A 6 3.27 -13.52 -47.10
C ALA A 6 2.00 -13.97 -46.38
N THR A 7 2.13 -14.88 -45.42
CA THR A 7 1.06 -15.23 -44.50
C THR A 7 0.93 -14.08 -43.51
N ALA A 8 -0.15 -13.30 -43.64
CA ALA A 8 -0.53 -12.31 -42.65
C ALA A 8 -0.77 -13.04 -41.33
N ASN A 9 0.15 -12.85 -40.38
CA ASN A 9 0.00 -13.34 -39.02
C ASN A 9 -1.04 -12.44 -38.33
N THR A 10 -2.32 -12.80 -38.45
CA THR A 10 -3.38 -12.23 -37.62
C THR A 10 -3.00 -12.52 -36.17
N LEU A 11 -2.63 -11.46 -35.43
CA LEU A 11 -2.55 -11.48 -33.98
C LEU A 11 -3.93 -11.92 -33.47
N THR A 12 -4.06 -13.18 -33.14
CA THR A 12 -5.23 -13.71 -32.44
C THR A 12 -5.32 -12.96 -31.12
N GLU A 13 -6.36 -12.16 -30.97
CA GLU A 13 -6.79 -11.57 -29.70
C GLU A 13 -6.99 -12.73 -28.71
N THR A 14 -5.99 -12.96 -27.88
CA THR A 14 -6.04 -14.01 -26.86
C THR A 14 -7.09 -13.60 -25.85
N ALA A 15 -8.02 -14.50 -25.55
CA ALA A 15 -9.02 -14.30 -24.50
C ALA A 15 -8.36 -13.78 -23.21
N PRO A 16 -9.01 -12.87 -22.46
CA PRO A 16 -8.42 -12.25 -21.27
C PRO A 16 -7.93 -13.31 -20.27
N ASP A 17 -6.68 -13.16 -19.80
CA ASP A 17 -6.10 -14.05 -18.79
C ASP A 17 -6.68 -13.72 -17.42
N THR A 18 -7.84 -14.32 -17.15
CA THR A 18 -8.64 -14.17 -15.92
C THR A 18 -7.81 -14.30 -14.63
N ARG A 19 -6.74 -15.10 -14.62
CA ARG A 19 -5.90 -15.26 -13.41
C ARG A 19 -5.08 -14.02 -13.09
N LEU A 20 -4.65 -13.27 -14.11
CA LEU A 20 -3.94 -12.01 -13.91
C LEU A 20 -4.89 -10.94 -13.36
N GLU A 21 -6.13 -10.91 -13.85
CA GLU A 21 -7.17 -10.00 -13.36
C GLU A 21 -7.57 -10.33 -11.91
N GLU A 22 -7.83 -11.60 -11.61
CA GLU A 22 -8.12 -12.08 -10.25
C GLU A 22 -7.00 -11.73 -9.26
N PHE A 23 -5.75 -11.98 -9.66
CA PHE A 23 -4.59 -11.66 -8.84
C PHE A 23 -4.45 -10.14 -8.65
N PHE A 24 -4.63 -9.35 -9.71
CA PHE A 24 -4.60 -7.89 -9.62
C PHE A 24 -5.66 -7.35 -8.67
N VAL A 25 -6.90 -7.82 -8.77
CA VAL A 25 -8.00 -7.43 -7.87
C VAL A 25 -7.64 -7.80 -6.43
N THR A 26 -7.11 -9.00 -6.18
CA THR A 26 -6.70 -9.44 -4.84
C THR A 26 -5.65 -8.50 -4.26
N MET A 27 -4.60 -8.21 -5.03
CA MET A 27 -3.55 -7.28 -4.58
C MET A 27 -4.07 -5.86 -4.37
N LEU A 28 -5.03 -5.41 -5.18
CA LEU A 28 -5.66 -4.11 -5.04
C LEU A 28 -6.47 -4.01 -3.74
N ARG A 29 -7.16 -5.09 -3.34
CA ARG A 29 -7.88 -5.16 -2.06
C ARG A 29 -6.94 -5.16 -0.86
N GLU A 30 -5.82 -5.88 -0.95
CA GLU A 30 -4.79 -5.91 0.09
C GLU A 30 -4.13 -4.54 0.30
N ILE A 31 -3.73 -3.87 -0.80
CA ILE A 31 -3.14 -2.53 -0.68
C ILE A 31 -4.18 -1.51 -0.21
N TYR A 32 -5.46 -1.67 -0.57
CA TYR A 32 -6.51 -0.80 -0.06
C TYR A 32 -6.65 -0.91 1.47
N TRP A 33 -6.68 -2.13 2.00
CA TRP A 33 -6.69 -2.36 3.45
C TRP A 33 -5.44 -1.77 4.11
N ALA A 34 -4.28 -1.99 3.51
CA ALA A 34 -3.01 -1.50 4.01
C ALA A 34 -2.98 0.02 4.17
N GLU A 35 -3.32 0.76 3.12
CA GLU A 35 -3.31 2.22 3.15
C GLU A 35 -4.31 2.75 4.18
N GLN A 36 -5.51 2.15 4.28
CA GLN A 36 -6.49 2.51 5.31
C GLN A 36 -5.93 2.35 6.72
N ASN A 37 -5.26 1.24 7.03
CA ASN A 37 -4.69 1.01 8.35
C ASN A 37 -3.45 1.87 8.61
N LEU A 38 -2.62 2.09 7.59
CA LEU A 38 -1.41 2.90 7.70
C LEU A 38 -1.74 4.35 8.12
N THR A 39 -2.88 4.91 7.70
CA THR A 39 -3.31 6.25 8.18
C THR A 39 -3.40 6.32 9.70
N THR A 40 -3.89 5.26 10.35
CA THR A 40 -4.06 5.18 11.80
C THR A 40 -2.71 4.96 12.50
N VAL A 41 -1.85 4.11 11.90
CA VAL A 41 -0.49 3.88 12.38
C VAL A 41 0.32 5.19 12.37
N LEU A 42 0.31 5.92 11.24
CA LEU A 42 1.01 7.19 11.10
C LEU A 42 0.48 8.25 12.07
N SER A 43 -0.83 8.33 12.28
CA SER A 43 -1.41 9.22 13.30
C SER A 43 -0.91 8.89 14.71
N THR A 44 -0.76 7.61 15.03
CA THR A 44 -0.26 7.16 16.34
C THR A 44 1.23 7.45 16.49
N MET A 45 2.02 7.21 15.45
CA MET A 45 3.45 7.53 15.43
C MET A 45 3.72 9.04 15.56
N ALA A 46 2.91 9.88 14.90
CA ALA A 46 2.98 11.34 15.04
C ALA A 46 2.75 11.79 16.50
N ALA A 47 1.79 11.17 17.19
CA ALA A 47 1.52 11.47 18.60
C ALA A 47 2.65 11.02 19.54
N ALA A 48 3.27 9.87 19.25
CA ALA A 48 4.34 9.28 20.06
C ALA A 48 5.71 9.96 19.87
N ALA A 49 5.96 10.56 18.69
CA ALA A 49 7.19 11.27 18.41
C ALA A 49 7.38 12.49 19.35
N THR A 50 8.62 12.92 19.53
CA THR A 50 8.97 14.06 20.38
C THR A 50 9.55 15.21 19.57
N THR A 51 10.32 14.90 18.54
CA THR A 51 10.93 15.89 17.65
C THR A 51 9.89 16.51 16.70
N PRO A 52 9.74 17.84 16.65
CA PRO A 52 8.74 18.50 15.78
C PRO A 52 8.84 18.11 14.31
N GLY A 53 10.07 17.97 13.77
CA GLY A 53 10.29 17.54 12.39
C GLY A 53 9.80 16.11 12.11
N LEU A 54 9.95 15.20 13.08
CA LEU A 54 9.48 13.83 12.95
C LEU A 54 7.95 13.75 12.98
N LYS A 55 7.31 14.51 13.89
CA LYS A 55 5.84 14.65 13.91
C LYS A 55 5.30 15.11 12.56
N GLN A 56 5.89 16.18 12.02
CA GLN A 56 5.50 16.74 10.74
C GLN A 56 5.70 15.74 9.59
N ALA A 57 6.76 14.93 9.62
CA ALA A 57 6.99 13.90 8.62
C ALA A 57 5.87 12.85 8.63
N PHE A 58 5.48 12.36 9.81
CA PHE A 58 4.36 11.41 9.95
C PHE A 58 3.02 12.02 9.52
N ASP A 59 2.72 13.26 9.91
CA ASP A 59 1.51 13.95 9.48
C ASP A 59 1.46 14.15 7.97
N THR A 60 2.59 14.52 7.36
CA THR A 60 2.69 14.68 5.90
C THR A 60 2.48 13.35 5.20
N HIS A 61 3.11 12.28 5.68
CA HIS A 61 2.93 10.95 5.12
C HIS A 61 1.49 10.48 5.27
N ARG A 62 0.85 10.72 6.43
CA ARG A 62 -0.57 10.38 6.65
C ARG A 62 -1.48 11.02 5.60
N ILE A 63 -1.28 12.30 5.29
CA ILE A 63 -2.07 13.01 4.26
C ILE A 63 -1.82 12.40 2.87
N GLN A 64 -0.58 12.01 2.56
CA GLN A 64 -0.27 11.31 1.30
C GLN A 64 -0.97 9.95 1.24
N THR A 65 -0.91 9.17 2.31
CA THR A 65 -1.60 7.87 2.47
C THR A 65 -3.12 8.02 2.32
N GLU A 66 -3.74 9.05 2.93
CA GLU A 66 -5.17 9.35 2.73
C GLU A 66 -5.50 9.61 1.25
N ASN A 67 -4.61 10.29 0.52
CA ASN A 67 -4.75 10.45 -0.92
C ASN A 67 -4.54 9.13 -1.68
N HIS A 68 -3.64 8.25 -1.24
CA HIS A 68 -3.48 6.93 -1.84
C HIS A 68 -4.74 6.05 -1.65
N VAL A 69 -5.38 6.11 -0.48
CA VAL A 69 -6.69 5.46 -0.25
C VAL A 69 -7.72 5.91 -1.30
N MET A 70 -7.79 7.22 -1.58
CA MET A 70 -8.68 7.75 -2.62
C MET A 70 -8.29 7.29 -4.03
N ILE A 71 -6.99 7.22 -4.35
CA ILE A 71 -6.52 6.71 -5.64
C ILE A 71 -6.93 5.25 -5.83
N VAL A 72 -6.77 4.40 -4.80
CA VAL A 72 -7.17 2.99 -4.88
C VAL A 72 -8.69 2.85 -5.08
N GLN A 73 -9.49 3.68 -4.42
CA GLN A 73 -10.94 3.74 -4.67
C GLN A 73 -11.26 4.09 -6.13
N GLN A 74 -10.58 5.09 -6.70
CA GLN A 74 -10.75 5.46 -8.11
C GLN A 74 -10.39 4.31 -9.05
N VAL A 75 -9.36 3.51 -8.73
CA VAL A 75 -9.02 2.32 -9.53
C VAL A 75 -10.17 1.31 -9.52
N PHE A 76 -10.77 1.02 -8.37
CA PHE A 76 -11.96 0.16 -8.31
C PHE A 76 -13.13 0.71 -9.14
N GLU A 77 -13.39 2.02 -9.07
CA GLU A 77 -14.43 2.67 -9.86
C GLU A 77 -14.19 2.55 -11.37
N LEU A 78 -12.95 2.74 -11.82
CA LEU A 78 -12.55 2.57 -13.22
C LEU A 78 -12.76 1.13 -13.73
N MET A 79 -12.69 0.16 -12.83
CA MET A 79 -12.97 -1.25 -13.12
C MET A 79 -14.46 -1.60 -13.02
N GLY A 80 -15.32 -0.64 -12.66
CA GLY A 80 -16.75 -0.90 -12.41
C GLY A 80 -17.00 -1.76 -11.17
N MET A 81 -16.08 -1.74 -10.20
CA MET A 81 -16.11 -2.54 -8.99
C MET A 81 -16.31 -1.68 -7.75
N VAL A 82 -16.91 -2.24 -6.72
CA VAL A 82 -16.95 -1.59 -5.39
C VAL A 82 -15.63 -1.84 -4.69
N ALA A 83 -15.02 -0.78 -4.15
CA ALA A 83 -13.80 -0.90 -3.36
C ALA A 83 -14.02 -1.80 -2.13
N GLN A 84 -13.18 -2.80 -1.99
CA GLN A 84 -13.24 -3.76 -0.89
C GLN A 84 -11.85 -3.92 -0.30
N ALA A 85 -11.74 -3.84 1.02
CA ALA A 85 -10.49 -4.07 1.72
C ALA A 85 -10.35 -5.57 2.03
N GLU A 86 -9.15 -6.11 1.83
CA GLU A 86 -8.79 -7.47 2.23
C GLU A 86 -7.55 -7.43 3.12
N HIS A 87 -7.56 -8.20 4.21
CA HIS A 87 -6.52 -8.10 5.23
C HIS A 87 -5.14 -8.51 4.68
N CYS A 88 -4.21 -7.54 4.58
CA CYS A 88 -2.86 -7.79 4.13
C CYS A 88 -1.99 -8.31 5.29
N ILE A 89 -1.78 -9.63 5.34
CA ILE A 89 -0.99 -10.29 6.40
C ILE A 89 0.44 -9.73 6.45
N GLY A 90 1.04 -9.44 5.29
CA GLY A 90 2.39 -8.91 5.20
C GLY A 90 2.54 -7.56 5.91
N LEU A 91 1.62 -6.62 5.65
CA LEU A 91 1.67 -5.30 6.28
C LEU A 91 1.22 -5.32 7.74
N GLN A 92 0.26 -6.17 8.12
CA GLN A 92 -0.04 -6.38 9.54
C GLN A 92 1.20 -6.81 10.32
N GLY A 93 1.98 -7.76 9.78
CA GLY A 93 3.22 -8.21 10.42
C GLY A 93 4.27 -7.11 10.55
N LEU A 94 4.38 -6.20 9.57
CA LEU A 94 5.26 -5.03 9.66
C LEU A 94 4.81 -4.06 10.76
N PHE A 95 3.51 -3.81 10.88
CA PHE A 95 2.97 -2.98 11.95
C PHE A 95 3.23 -3.60 13.33
N ASP A 96 2.99 -4.90 13.47
CA ASP A 96 3.20 -5.62 14.74
C ASP A 96 4.68 -5.57 15.18
N GLU A 97 5.62 -5.81 14.27
CA GLU A 97 7.05 -5.72 14.60
C GLU A 97 7.48 -4.27 14.88
N GLY A 98 6.95 -3.30 14.13
CA GLY A 98 7.18 -1.88 14.39
C GLY A 98 6.76 -1.47 15.80
N TRP A 99 5.55 -1.85 16.22
CA TRP A 99 5.07 -1.59 17.58
C TRP A 99 5.92 -2.27 18.64
N LYS A 100 6.34 -3.51 18.40
CA LYS A 100 7.24 -4.23 19.32
C LYS A 100 8.58 -3.53 19.51
N VAL A 101 9.15 -2.91 18.47
CA VAL A 101 10.39 -2.12 18.58
C VAL A 101 10.15 -0.81 19.32
N ILE A 102 9.04 -0.13 19.02
CA ILE A 102 8.63 1.11 19.68
C ILE A 102 8.45 0.88 21.19
N ASP A 103 7.72 -0.17 21.59
CA ASP A 103 7.39 -0.50 22.99
C ASP A 103 8.58 -0.91 23.86
N GLN A 104 9.74 -1.19 23.25
CA GLN A 104 10.99 -1.48 23.97
C GLN A 104 11.75 -0.22 24.41
N THR A 105 11.24 0.97 24.08
CA THR A 105 11.89 2.24 24.39
C THR A 105 11.08 3.06 25.39
N GLU A 106 11.70 3.99 26.11
CA GLU A 106 10.97 4.87 27.03
C GLU A 106 10.28 5.99 26.25
N GLU A 107 9.01 6.29 26.57
CA GLU A 107 8.28 7.41 25.96
C GLU A 107 8.99 8.74 26.17
N GLY A 108 8.85 9.68 25.24
CA GLY A 108 9.43 11.01 25.41
C GLY A 108 10.95 11.09 25.15
N THR A 109 11.60 9.98 24.76
CA THR A 109 13.05 9.93 24.56
C THR A 109 13.46 10.02 23.09
N ALA A 110 14.69 10.49 22.83
CA ALA A 110 15.29 10.43 21.49
C ALA A 110 15.45 8.98 20.99
N GLN A 111 15.58 8.00 21.90
CA GLN A 111 15.60 6.58 21.54
C GLN A 111 14.24 6.13 20.95
N ARG A 112 13.13 6.59 21.52
CA ARG A 112 11.77 6.34 20.99
C ARG A 112 11.60 6.95 19.60
N ASP A 113 12.11 8.16 19.37
CA ASP A 113 12.10 8.77 18.02
C ASP A 113 12.89 7.94 17.00
N VAL A 114 14.06 7.39 17.37
CA VAL A 114 14.82 6.47 16.50
C VAL A 114 14.04 5.18 16.23
N ALA A 115 13.40 4.61 17.25
CA ALA A 115 12.55 3.42 17.08
C ALA A 115 11.36 3.69 16.15
N LEU A 116 10.70 4.85 16.28
CA LEU A 116 9.62 5.28 15.40
C LEU A 116 10.08 5.42 13.95
N ILE A 117 11.28 5.92 13.70
CA ILE A 117 11.86 6.01 12.34
C ILE A 117 12.17 4.62 11.76
N ILE A 118 12.67 3.70 12.57
CA ILE A 118 12.97 2.32 12.12
C ILE A 118 11.69 1.53 11.82
N ALA A 119 10.62 1.81 12.58
CA ALA A 119 9.34 1.11 12.46
C ALA A 119 8.43 1.62 11.32
N ALA A 120 8.70 2.81 10.79
CA ALA A 120 7.89 3.47 9.76
C ALA A 120 8.32 3.11 8.34
#